data_AF-R9JV29-F1
#
_entry.id   AF-R9JV29-F1
#
_cell.length_a   1.000
_cell.length_b   1.000
_cell.length_c   1.000
_cell.angle_alpha   90.00
_cell.angle_beta   90.00
_cell.angle_gamma   90.00
#
_symmetry.space_group_name_H-M   'P 1'
#
loop_
_entity.id
_entity.type
_entity.pdbx_description
1 polymer ?
#
loop_
_entity_poly.entity_id
_entity_poly.type
_entity_poly.pdbx_seq_one_letter_code
_entity_poly.pdbx_strand_id
1 'polypeptide(L)'
;MANLCEDWVPESSWRKAYNLSSGKSYRKTTWEFMNLNLEPMGFKFEEVYPPEMMARFNFHGQYYTDADVLENYLHFRCIPGDQYWAGVKAEMERMMKNPMIAAMMPKLEMMKGRNEQLARKEMGPIWAEENNKTEWIQAFYGSLEEKHKLIGTEYELHRPSEEETFLDHGYDEEKGLENLDAEDLQKAAEFRGGEYLKEDVKDIYTPVRWKCAFGHEFKLSVNGALHGGHWCPECMKNSWAYPKFARKNPFYAQVWDPQHSPEETYEIPMRFSAYEIREEIEKELGL
;
A
#
# COMPACT_ATOMS: atom_id res chain seq x y z
N MET A 1 -4.22 10.14 18.74
CA MET A 1 -5.43 9.41 19.16
C MET A 1 -5.88 9.91 20.54
N ALA A 2 -6.13 11.22 20.70
CA ALA A 2 -6.52 11.77 21.99
C ALA A 2 -7.92 11.31 22.43
N ASN A 3 -8.82 11.10 21.45
CA ASN A 3 -10.23 10.85 21.71
C ASN A 3 -10.60 9.35 21.77
N LEU A 4 -9.62 8.43 21.76
CA LEU A 4 -9.89 6.99 21.65
C LEU A 4 -10.62 6.42 22.87
N CYS A 5 -10.45 7.04 24.04
CA CYS A 5 -11.04 6.59 25.30
C CYS A 5 -12.23 7.46 25.74
N GLU A 6 -12.78 8.27 24.84
CA GLU A 6 -13.89 9.17 25.16
C GLU A 6 -15.22 8.42 25.19
N ASP A 7 -16.13 8.84 26.06
CA ASP A 7 -17.40 8.13 26.33
C ASP A 7 -18.32 8.00 25.11
N TRP A 8 -18.11 8.83 24.07
CA TRP A 8 -18.89 8.78 22.82
C TRP A 8 -18.36 7.75 21.82
N VAL A 9 -17.16 7.20 22.02
CA VAL A 9 -16.61 6.17 21.15
C VAL A 9 -17.36 4.86 21.40
N PRO A 10 -18.08 4.30 20.42
CA PRO A 10 -18.91 3.13 20.64
C PRO A 10 -18.06 1.88 20.82
N GLU A 11 -18.52 0.93 21.64
CA GLU A 11 -17.83 -0.36 21.85
C GLU A 11 -17.54 -1.10 20.51
N SER A 12 -18.42 -0.91 19.52
CA SER A 12 -18.27 -1.48 18.18
C SER A 12 -17.08 -0.92 17.40
N SER A 13 -16.37 0.11 17.90
CA SER A 13 -15.13 0.58 17.29
C SER A 13 -13.93 -0.34 17.58
N TRP A 14 -14.00 -1.12 18.66
CA TRP A 14 -12.93 -2.02 19.04
C TRP A 14 -12.85 -3.24 18.13
N ARG A 15 -11.64 -3.82 18.04
CA ARG A 15 -11.34 -5.02 17.23
C ARG A 15 -11.57 -4.85 15.72
N LYS A 16 -11.53 -3.61 15.23
CA LYS A 16 -11.58 -3.26 13.81
C LYS A 16 -10.26 -2.66 13.33
N ALA A 17 -10.07 -2.70 12.01
CA ALA A 17 -8.98 -1.99 11.34
C ALA A 17 -9.56 -0.73 10.68
N TYR A 18 -8.81 0.37 10.75
CA TYR A 18 -9.24 1.64 10.17
C TYR A 18 -8.13 2.25 9.33
N ASN A 19 -8.50 2.75 8.15
CA ASN A 19 -7.60 3.53 7.33
C ASN A 19 -7.50 4.97 7.87
N LEU A 20 -6.29 5.37 8.27
CA LEU A 20 -6.03 6.72 8.75
C LEU A 20 -5.82 7.67 7.57
N SER A 21 -6.62 8.73 7.49
CA SER A 21 -6.48 9.77 6.47
C SER A 21 -6.85 11.14 7.01
N SER A 22 -6.22 12.17 6.47
CA SER A 22 -6.59 13.58 6.70
C SER A 22 -7.78 14.05 5.84
N GLY A 23 -8.39 13.15 5.08
CA GLY A 23 -9.61 13.39 4.29
C GLY A 23 -9.34 13.85 2.86
N LYS A 24 -10.43 14.05 2.10
CA LYS A 24 -10.39 14.32 0.65
C LYS A 24 -9.54 15.54 0.27
N SER A 25 -9.54 16.59 1.08
CA SER A 25 -8.75 17.81 0.82
C SER A 25 -7.23 17.60 0.91
N TYR A 26 -6.77 16.48 1.46
CA TYR A 26 -5.37 16.08 1.52
C TYR A 26 -4.96 15.13 0.39
N ARG A 27 -5.89 14.68 -0.45
CA ARG A 27 -5.57 13.83 -1.61
C ARG A 27 -4.73 14.63 -2.60
N LYS A 28 -3.53 14.12 -2.87
CA LYS A 28 -2.61 14.61 -3.88
C LYS A 28 -2.05 13.41 -4.64
N THR A 29 -1.88 13.55 -5.95
CA THR A 29 -0.98 12.67 -6.68
C THR A 29 0.46 12.98 -6.28
N THR A 30 1.39 12.06 -6.55
CA THR A 30 2.81 12.28 -6.28
C THR A 30 3.32 13.55 -6.96
N TRP A 31 2.99 13.76 -8.23
CA TRP A 31 3.43 14.94 -8.97
C TRP A 31 2.83 16.24 -8.41
N GLU A 32 1.56 16.25 -7.99
CA GLU A 32 0.95 17.42 -7.34
C GLU A 32 1.66 17.75 -6.02
N PHE A 33 1.93 16.72 -5.20
CA PHE A 33 2.61 16.88 -3.92
C PHE A 33 4.05 17.38 -4.10
N MET A 34 4.79 16.82 -5.05
CA MET A 34 6.17 17.23 -5.32
C MET A 34 6.22 18.66 -5.87
N ASN A 35 5.27 19.04 -6.74
CA ASN A 35 5.19 20.39 -7.31
C ASN A 35 4.93 21.49 -6.27
N LEU A 36 4.27 21.18 -5.14
CA LEU A 36 4.14 22.15 -4.04
C LEU A 36 5.49 22.67 -3.55
N ASN A 37 6.55 21.87 -3.66
CA ASN A 37 7.91 22.23 -3.25
C ASN A 37 8.76 22.69 -4.43
N LEU A 38 8.60 22.08 -5.61
CA LEU A 38 9.44 22.35 -6.78
C LEU A 38 9.04 23.64 -7.52
N GLU A 39 7.76 23.95 -7.65
CA GLU A 39 7.31 25.14 -8.40
C GLU A 39 7.86 26.45 -7.82
N PRO A 40 7.88 26.66 -6.49
CA PRO A 40 8.54 27.84 -5.91
C PRO A 40 10.04 27.93 -6.23
N MET A 41 10.70 26.79 -6.49
CA MET A 41 12.11 26.73 -6.91
C MET A 41 12.30 26.98 -8.41
N GLY A 42 11.21 27.05 -9.19
CA GLY A 42 11.23 27.30 -10.63
C GLY A 42 11.26 26.06 -11.51
N PHE A 43 10.95 24.88 -10.97
CA PHE A 43 10.93 23.61 -11.71
C PHE A 43 9.65 22.82 -11.42
N LYS A 44 9.34 21.84 -12.27
CA LYS A 44 8.28 20.87 -12.04
C LYS A 44 8.83 19.47 -11.84
N PHE A 45 7.98 18.58 -11.34
CA PHE A 45 8.24 17.17 -11.14
C PHE A 45 8.81 16.50 -12.39
N GLU A 46 8.22 16.74 -13.58
CA GLU A 46 8.65 16.10 -14.82
C GLU A 46 10.06 16.53 -15.23
N GLU A 47 10.47 17.73 -14.85
CA GLU A 47 11.80 18.24 -15.15
C GLU A 47 12.87 17.60 -14.26
N VAL A 48 12.53 17.23 -13.02
CA VAL A 48 13.48 16.70 -12.02
C VAL A 48 13.61 15.18 -12.11
N TYR A 49 12.51 14.48 -12.40
CA TYR A 49 12.43 13.02 -12.34
C TYR A 49 12.12 12.45 -13.72
N PRO A 50 13.07 11.84 -14.43
CA PRO A 50 12.81 11.16 -15.69
C PRO A 50 11.80 10.00 -15.53
N PRO A 51 10.88 9.76 -16.48
CA PRO A 51 9.86 8.71 -16.36
C PRO A 51 10.41 7.31 -16.08
N GLU A 52 11.51 6.93 -16.73
CA GLU A 52 12.16 5.62 -16.54
C GLU A 52 12.77 5.45 -15.14
N MET A 53 13.00 6.55 -14.43
CA MET A 53 13.57 6.54 -13.08
C MET A 53 12.50 6.51 -11.97
N MET A 54 11.22 6.60 -12.35
CA MET A 54 10.09 6.49 -11.42
C MET A 54 9.44 5.11 -11.51
N ALA A 55 9.31 4.45 -10.37
CA ALA A 55 8.59 3.18 -10.30
C ALA A 55 7.13 3.35 -10.77
N ARG A 56 6.66 2.41 -11.58
CA ARG A 56 5.26 2.38 -12.07
C ARG A 56 4.33 1.70 -11.08
N PHE A 57 4.85 0.74 -10.33
CA PHE A 57 4.10 -0.10 -9.40
C PHE A 57 4.67 -0.01 -7.99
N ASN A 58 4.00 -0.69 -7.05
CA ASN A 58 4.42 -0.81 -5.65
C ASN A 58 4.61 0.54 -4.93
N PHE A 59 3.90 1.58 -5.40
CA PHE A 59 3.85 2.88 -4.74
C PHE A 59 2.83 2.88 -3.60
N HIS A 60 3.17 3.51 -2.48
CA HIS A 60 2.31 3.62 -1.31
C HIS A 60 1.51 4.92 -1.38
N GLY A 61 0.18 4.83 -1.48
CA GLY A 61 -0.69 6.00 -1.56
C GLY A 61 -2.04 5.66 -2.20
N GLN A 62 -2.92 5.04 -1.42
CA GLN A 62 -4.27 4.66 -1.85
C GLN A 62 -5.31 5.52 -1.13
N TYR A 63 -6.48 5.68 -1.77
CA TYR A 63 -7.65 6.30 -1.15
C TYR A 63 -8.60 5.18 -0.75
N TYR A 64 -8.90 5.10 0.54
CA TYR A 64 -9.84 4.12 1.07
C TYR A 64 -11.19 4.79 1.31
N THR A 65 -12.27 4.13 0.88
CA THR A 65 -13.65 4.61 1.02
C THR A 65 -14.09 4.72 2.48
N ASP A 66 -13.47 3.95 3.36
CA ASP A 66 -13.76 3.93 4.80
C ASP A 66 -12.86 4.88 5.63
N ALA A 67 -12.01 5.68 5.00
CA ALA A 67 -11.02 6.48 5.71
C ALA A 67 -11.62 7.60 6.59
N ASP A 68 -12.90 7.91 6.39
CA ASP A 68 -13.69 8.86 7.19
C ASP A 68 -14.31 8.21 8.43
N VAL A 69 -14.39 6.87 8.50
CA VAL A 69 -15.01 6.16 9.62
C VAL A 69 -14.29 6.47 10.94
N LEU A 70 -12.96 6.44 10.94
CA LEU A 70 -12.20 6.75 12.14
C LEU A 70 -12.33 8.23 12.55
N GLU A 71 -12.46 9.12 11.57
CA GLU A 71 -12.69 10.55 11.84
C GLU A 71 -14.05 10.76 12.49
N ASN A 72 -15.08 10.02 12.07
CA ASN A 72 -16.41 10.09 12.67
C ASN A 72 -16.42 9.63 14.14
N TYR A 73 -15.49 8.76 14.56
CA TYR A 73 -15.34 8.38 15.96
C TYR A 73 -14.45 9.32 16.75
N LEU A 74 -13.29 9.67 16.18
CA LEU A 74 -12.20 10.28 16.93
C LEU A 74 -12.02 11.77 16.66
N HIS A 75 -12.69 12.36 15.68
CA HIS A 75 -12.66 13.79 15.37
C HIS A 75 -11.23 14.38 15.40
N PHE A 76 -10.29 13.72 14.72
CA PHE A 76 -8.86 14.03 14.77
C PHE A 76 -8.41 15.00 13.67
N ARG A 77 -9.25 15.27 12.66
CA ARG A 77 -8.93 16.19 11.55
C ARG A 77 -9.20 17.64 11.97
N CYS A 78 -8.18 18.29 12.49
CA CYS A 78 -8.31 19.66 13.00
C CYS A 78 -7.94 20.77 12.00
N ILE A 79 -7.28 20.43 10.89
CA ILE A 79 -6.76 21.41 9.93
C ILE A 79 -7.39 21.15 8.56
N PRO A 80 -8.12 22.11 7.98
CA PRO A 80 -8.58 22.03 6.60
C PRO A 80 -7.41 21.89 5.61
N GLY A 81 -7.54 21.00 4.63
CA GLY A 81 -6.46 20.72 3.69
C GLY A 81 -6.06 21.92 2.83
N ASP A 82 -7.01 22.77 2.42
CA ASP A 82 -6.75 24.03 1.71
C ASP A 82 -5.88 24.99 2.54
N GLN A 83 -6.17 25.13 3.82
CA GLN A 83 -5.34 25.90 4.76
C GLN A 83 -3.95 25.28 4.90
N TYR A 84 -3.85 23.96 5.07
CA TYR A 84 -2.58 23.27 5.21
C TYR A 84 -1.69 23.44 3.98
N TRP A 85 -2.21 23.15 2.79
CA TRP A 85 -1.46 23.26 1.54
C TRP A 85 -1.10 24.71 1.19
N ALA A 86 -1.97 25.67 1.50
CA ALA A 86 -1.64 27.09 1.36
C ALA A 86 -0.45 27.47 2.27
N GLY A 87 -0.41 26.95 3.50
CA GLY A 87 0.71 27.14 4.42
C GLY A 87 2.03 26.56 3.89
N VAL A 88 2.00 25.33 3.37
CA VAL A 88 3.17 24.68 2.75
C VAL A 88 3.72 25.52 1.58
N LYS A 89 2.84 25.95 0.67
CA LYS A 89 3.23 26.77 -0.47
C LYS A 89 3.80 28.12 -0.05
N ALA A 90 3.13 28.81 0.88
CA ALA A 90 3.57 30.11 1.38
C ALA A 90 4.94 30.04 2.05
N GLU A 91 5.23 28.95 2.77
CA GLU A 91 6.52 28.74 3.42
C GLU A 91 7.64 28.55 2.39
N MET A 92 7.43 27.71 1.37
CA MET A 92 8.41 27.53 0.30
C MET A 92 8.65 28.82 -0.50
N GLU A 93 7.59 29.58 -0.81
CA GLU A 93 7.72 30.91 -1.44
C GLU A 93 8.51 31.88 -0.56
N ARG A 94 8.27 31.88 0.76
CA ARG A 94 9.00 32.71 1.72
C ARG A 94 10.49 32.36 1.75
N MET A 95 10.83 31.07 1.75
CA MET A 95 12.21 30.60 1.66
C MET A 95 12.90 31.08 0.38
N MET A 96 12.22 30.95 -0.77
CA MET A 96 12.77 31.35 -2.06
C MET A 96 12.88 32.88 -2.24
N LYS A 97 12.07 33.68 -1.54
CA LYS A 97 12.22 35.14 -1.49
C LYS A 97 13.42 35.61 -0.67
N ASN A 98 13.96 34.77 0.24
CA ASN A 98 15.16 35.11 1.00
C ASN A 98 16.41 34.82 0.16
N PRO A 99 17.21 35.83 -0.25
CA PRO A 99 18.33 35.62 -1.17
C PRO A 99 19.41 34.68 -0.62
N MET A 100 19.63 34.65 0.69
CA MET A 100 20.61 33.75 1.30
C MET A 100 20.16 32.30 1.27
N ILE A 101 18.87 32.04 1.53
CA ILE A 101 18.30 30.68 1.50
C ILE A 101 18.22 30.21 0.04
N ALA A 102 17.67 31.05 -0.85
CA ALA A 102 17.55 30.73 -2.27
C ALA A 102 18.90 30.38 -2.92
N ALA A 103 19.98 31.06 -2.53
CA ALA A 103 21.34 30.75 -3.01
C ALA A 103 21.87 29.38 -2.54
N MET A 104 21.33 28.81 -1.45
CA MET A 104 21.69 27.49 -0.94
C MET A 104 20.82 26.35 -1.51
N MET A 105 19.67 26.68 -2.11
CA MET A 105 18.78 25.68 -2.69
C MET A 105 19.40 25.02 -3.92
N PRO A 106 19.21 23.71 -4.11
CA PRO A 106 19.83 23.00 -5.23
C PRO A 106 19.22 23.45 -6.56
N LYS A 107 20.08 23.60 -7.57
CA LYS A 107 19.66 23.79 -8.97
C LYS A 107 19.16 22.47 -9.57
N LEU A 108 18.43 22.54 -10.66
CA LEU A 108 17.87 21.38 -11.36
C LEU A 108 18.92 20.31 -11.66
N GLU A 109 20.06 20.69 -12.22
CA GLU A 109 21.14 19.77 -12.58
C GLU A 109 21.75 19.09 -11.34
N MET A 110 21.83 19.81 -10.21
CA MET A 110 22.30 19.24 -8.95
C MET A 110 21.30 18.21 -8.40
N MET A 111 20.01 18.49 -8.51
CA MET A 111 18.96 17.54 -8.11
C MET A 111 19.00 16.28 -8.98
N LYS A 112 19.10 16.44 -10.30
CA LYS A 112 19.25 15.31 -11.25
C LYS A 112 20.48 14.46 -10.92
N GLY A 113 21.64 15.09 -10.75
CA GLY A 113 22.87 14.38 -10.40
C GLY A 113 22.78 13.66 -9.06
N ARG A 114 22.13 14.25 -8.05
CA ARG A 114 21.89 13.59 -6.76
C ARG A 114 20.92 12.42 -6.89
N ASN A 115 19.85 12.57 -7.66
CA ASN A 115 18.88 11.50 -7.91
C ASN A 115 19.56 10.31 -8.60
N GLU A 116 20.42 10.56 -9.60
CA GLU A 116 21.19 9.51 -10.26
C GLU A 116 22.13 8.78 -9.27
N GLN A 117 22.84 9.52 -8.41
CA GLN A 117 23.68 8.92 -7.37
C GLN A 117 22.87 8.06 -6.40
N LEU A 118 21.66 8.47 -6.02
CA LEU A 118 20.77 7.69 -5.19
C LEU A 118 20.25 6.45 -5.93
N ALA A 119 19.92 6.58 -7.21
CA ALA A 119 19.44 5.49 -8.04
C ALA A 119 20.48 4.37 -8.25
N ARG A 120 21.77 4.67 -8.08
CA ARG A 120 22.88 3.72 -8.11
C ARG A 120 23.16 3.03 -6.78
N LYS A 121 22.53 3.46 -5.68
CA LYS A 121 22.63 2.76 -4.39
C LYS A 121 21.80 1.49 -4.42
N GLU A 122 22.11 0.55 -3.52
CA GLU A 122 21.32 -0.67 -3.32
C GLU A 122 19.82 -0.34 -3.26
N MET A 123 19.00 -1.14 -3.94
CA MET A 123 17.54 -0.94 -4.10
C MET A 123 17.13 0.20 -5.04
N GLY A 124 18.08 0.94 -5.61
CA GLY A 124 17.81 1.98 -6.59
C GLY A 124 17.57 1.41 -8.00
N PRO A 125 16.85 2.14 -8.87
CA PRO A 125 16.48 1.65 -10.19
C PRO A 125 17.66 1.44 -11.14
N ILE A 126 18.76 2.19 -11.01
CA ILE A 126 19.98 1.97 -11.81
C ILE A 126 20.78 0.80 -11.24
N TRP A 127 20.92 0.72 -9.91
CA TRP A 127 21.58 -0.41 -9.26
C TRP A 127 20.92 -1.75 -9.63
N ALA A 128 19.59 -1.79 -9.68
CA ALA A 128 18.85 -2.99 -10.04
C ALA A 128 19.22 -3.48 -11.46
N GLU A 129 19.38 -2.57 -12.42
CA GLU A 129 19.86 -2.90 -13.77
C GLU A 129 21.31 -3.37 -13.76
N GLU A 130 22.21 -2.59 -13.14
CA GLU A 130 23.66 -2.88 -13.12
C GLU A 130 24.00 -4.20 -12.41
N ASN A 131 23.12 -4.66 -11.52
CA ASN A 131 23.30 -5.89 -10.74
C ASN A 131 22.34 -7.02 -11.16
N ASN A 132 21.68 -6.89 -12.32
CA ASN A 132 20.77 -7.89 -12.89
C ASN A 132 19.68 -8.36 -11.92
N LYS A 133 19.09 -7.43 -11.16
CA LYS A 133 17.98 -7.68 -10.22
C LYS A 133 16.66 -7.71 -10.97
N THR A 134 16.49 -8.73 -11.80
CA THR A 134 15.34 -8.86 -12.70
C THR A 134 14.01 -8.90 -11.94
N GLU A 135 13.96 -9.58 -10.80
CA GLU A 135 12.79 -9.63 -9.92
C GLU A 135 12.39 -8.25 -9.37
N TRP A 136 13.37 -7.40 -9.05
CA TRP A 136 13.13 -6.02 -8.63
C TRP A 136 12.61 -5.18 -9.80
N ILE A 137 13.23 -5.32 -10.98
CA ILE A 137 12.81 -4.59 -12.17
C ILE A 137 11.37 -4.97 -12.54
N GLN A 138 11.02 -6.26 -12.52
CA GLN A 138 9.65 -6.72 -12.74
C GLN A 138 8.68 -6.12 -11.70
N ALA A 139 9.04 -6.15 -10.41
CA ALA A 139 8.18 -5.63 -9.37
C ALA A 139 7.86 -4.13 -9.52
N PHE A 140 8.81 -3.29 -9.96
CA PHE A 140 8.58 -1.84 -10.04
C PHE A 140 8.22 -1.32 -11.43
N TYR A 141 8.57 -2.06 -12.49
CA TYR A 141 8.45 -1.61 -13.88
C TYR A 141 7.76 -2.63 -14.81
N GLY A 142 7.45 -3.84 -14.32
CA GLY A 142 6.88 -4.94 -15.12
C GLY A 142 7.95 -5.70 -15.91
N SER A 143 8.87 -4.98 -16.56
CA SER A 143 10.08 -5.56 -17.16
C SER A 143 11.14 -4.50 -17.44
N LEU A 144 12.35 -4.93 -17.79
CA LEU A 144 13.40 -4.01 -18.24
C LEU A 144 13.02 -3.34 -19.56
N GLU A 145 12.35 -4.07 -20.46
CA GLU A 145 11.85 -3.54 -21.73
C GLU A 145 10.82 -2.42 -21.50
N GLU A 146 9.85 -2.66 -20.61
CA GLU A 146 8.83 -1.65 -20.24
C GLU A 146 9.46 -0.43 -19.59
N LYS A 147 10.49 -0.61 -18.77
CA LYS A 147 11.28 0.50 -18.21
C LYS A 147 11.97 1.31 -19.31
N HIS A 148 12.67 0.64 -20.23
CA HIS A 148 13.44 1.31 -21.29
C HIS A 148 12.56 2.02 -22.32
N LYS A 149 11.32 1.56 -22.54
CA LYS A 149 10.32 2.26 -23.38
C LYS A 149 10.02 3.68 -22.90
N LEU A 150 10.27 4.00 -21.64
CA LEU A 150 10.05 5.32 -21.03
C LEU A 150 11.21 6.30 -21.25
N ILE A 151 12.36 5.83 -21.74
CA ILE A 151 13.53 6.70 -21.93
C ILE A 151 13.21 7.76 -22.97
N GLY A 152 13.27 9.03 -22.55
CA GLY A 152 12.98 10.17 -23.42
C GLY A 152 11.50 10.39 -23.72
N THR A 153 10.59 9.67 -23.04
CA THR A 153 9.15 9.97 -23.10
C THR A 153 8.80 11.10 -22.14
N GLU A 154 7.59 11.63 -22.29
CA GLU A 154 7.00 12.58 -21.33
C GLU A 154 6.03 11.82 -20.40
N TYR A 155 5.70 12.43 -19.26
CA TYR A 155 4.70 11.85 -18.37
C TYR A 155 3.28 12.01 -18.92
N GLU A 156 2.49 10.96 -18.80
CA GLU A 156 1.03 11.06 -18.85
C GLU A 156 0.47 11.27 -17.43
N LEU A 157 0.56 12.52 -16.95
CA LEU A 157 0.09 12.87 -15.62
C LEU A 157 -1.45 12.89 -15.58
N HIS A 158 -2.02 11.88 -14.93
CA HIS A 158 -3.45 11.82 -14.65
C HIS A 158 -3.71 11.91 -13.14
N ARG A 159 -4.94 12.30 -12.79
CA ARG A 159 -5.48 12.10 -11.45
C ARG A 159 -6.31 10.82 -11.44
N PRO A 160 -6.20 9.97 -10.41
CA PRO A 160 -7.13 8.86 -10.22
C PRO A 160 -8.58 9.34 -10.12
N SER A 161 -9.53 8.47 -10.48
CA SER A 161 -10.95 8.74 -10.25
C SER A 161 -11.21 8.97 -8.77
N GLU A 162 -12.12 9.89 -8.47
CA GLU A 162 -12.64 10.13 -7.11
C GLU A 162 -13.98 9.40 -6.90
N GLU A 163 -14.45 8.66 -7.91
CA GLU A 163 -15.61 7.77 -7.81
C GLU A 163 -15.24 6.55 -6.95
N GLU A 164 -16.10 6.24 -5.99
CA GLU A 164 -15.88 5.14 -5.08
C GLU A 164 -16.17 3.81 -5.78
N THR A 165 -15.23 2.88 -5.63
CA THR A 165 -15.37 1.50 -6.12
C THR A 165 -15.13 0.55 -4.96
N PHE A 166 -15.87 -0.55 -4.93
CA PHE A 166 -15.81 -1.54 -3.87
C PHE A 166 -15.27 -2.86 -4.44
N LEU A 167 -14.50 -3.57 -3.62
CA LEU A 167 -14.06 -4.92 -3.96
C LEU A 167 -15.20 -5.90 -3.68
N ASP A 168 -15.36 -6.89 -4.55
CA ASP A 168 -16.16 -8.07 -4.22
C ASP A 168 -15.39 -8.89 -3.19
N HIS A 169 -15.97 -9.18 -2.02
CA HIS A 169 -15.31 -9.99 -1.00
C HIS A 169 -15.61 -11.49 -1.10
N GLY A 170 -16.46 -11.89 -2.05
CA GLY A 170 -16.88 -13.27 -2.29
C GLY A 170 -17.94 -13.80 -1.32
N TYR A 171 -18.65 -12.91 -0.61
CA TYR A 171 -19.75 -13.25 0.29
C TYR A 171 -20.73 -12.08 0.42
N ASP A 172 -21.90 -12.34 1.00
CA ASP A 172 -22.92 -11.33 1.23
C ASP A 172 -22.55 -10.43 2.43
N GLU A 173 -22.01 -9.25 2.14
CA GLU A 173 -21.62 -8.26 3.15
C GLU A 173 -22.83 -7.64 3.88
N GLU A 174 -24.04 -7.66 3.29
CA GLU A 174 -25.24 -7.08 3.91
C GLU A 174 -25.70 -7.86 5.14
N LYS A 175 -25.36 -9.15 5.22
CA LYS A 175 -25.59 -9.96 6.43
C LYS A 175 -24.82 -9.44 7.64
N GLY A 176 -23.65 -8.83 7.41
CA GLY A 176 -22.69 -8.50 8.46
C GLY A 176 -21.95 -9.74 9.00
N LEU A 177 -20.69 -9.53 9.42
CA LEU A 177 -19.76 -10.61 9.78
C LEU A 177 -20.31 -11.57 10.85
N GLU A 178 -21.03 -11.05 11.84
CA GLU A 178 -21.56 -11.82 12.98
C GLU A 178 -22.70 -12.78 12.56
N ASN A 179 -23.29 -12.58 11.38
CA ASN A 179 -24.39 -13.40 10.88
C ASN A 179 -23.96 -14.32 9.73
N LEU A 180 -22.66 -14.40 9.43
CA LEU A 180 -22.14 -15.29 8.39
C LEU A 180 -22.19 -16.74 8.85
N ASP A 181 -22.70 -17.61 7.99
CA ASP A 181 -22.76 -19.05 8.24
C ASP A 181 -21.61 -19.79 7.54
N ALA A 182 -21.55 -21.11 7.70
CA ALA A 182 -20.51 -21.93 7.09
C ALA A 182 -20.50 -21.88 5.56
N GLU A 183 -21.65 -21.62 4.90
CA GLU A 183 -21.73 -21.47 3.44
C GLU A 183 -21.10 -20.15 3.01
N ASP A 184 -21.39 -19.07 3.73
CA ASP A 184 -20.76 -17.77 3.48
C ASP A 184 -19.23 -17.84 3.63
N LEU A 185 -18.73 -18.52 4.66
CA LEU A 185 -17.28 -18.70 4.87
C LEU A 185 -16.64 -19.60 3.80
N GLN A 186 -17.37 -20.59 3.29
CA GLN A 186 -16.92 -21.40 2.15
C GLN A 186 -16.74 -20.52 0.91
N LYS A 187 -17.75 -19.71 0.56
CA LYS A 187 -17.68 -18.80 -0.59
C LYS A 187 -16.54 -17.79 -0.44
N ALA A 188 -16.40 -17.19 0.75
CA ALA A 188 -15.33 -16.24 1.04
C ALA A 188 -13.92 -16.86 0.93
N ALA A 189 -13.77 -18.13 1.35
CA ALA A 189 -12.52 -18.87 1.23
C ALA A 189 -12.21 -19.22 -0.23
N GLU A 190 -13.19 -19.75 -0.95
CA GLU A 190 -13.09 -20.11 -2.38
C GLU A 190 -12.71 -18.89 -3.21
N PHE A 191 -13.31 -17.73 -2.93
CA PHE A 191 -12.98 -16.47 -3.59
C PHE A 191 -11.58 -15.95 -3.25
N ARG A 192 -10.95 -16.47 -2.19
CA ARG A 192 -9.53 -16.25 -1.87
C ARG A 192 -8.63 -17.39 -2.37
N GLY A 193 -9.17 -18.29 -3.19
CA GLY A 193 -8.49 -19.46 -3.73
C GLY A 193 -8.29 -20.60 -2.74
N GLY A 194 -8.86 -20.48 -1.54
CA GLY A 194 -8.69 -21.43 -0.46
C GLY A 194 -9.95 -22.23 -0.15
N GLU A 195 -9.92 -22.89 1.01
CA GLU A 195 -11.01 -23.71 1.53
C GLU A 195 -11.26 -23.37 3.00
N TYR A 196 -12.53 -23.32 3.39
CA TYR A 196 -12.94 -23.32 4.78
C TYR A 196 -13.10 -24.76 5.28
N LEU A 197 -12.37 -25.17 6.31
CA LEU A 197 -12.28 -26.57 6.73
C LEU A 197 -13.42 -27.05 7.67
N LYS A 198 -14.60 -26.42 7.56
CA LYS A 198 -15.86 -26.73 8.26
C LYS A 198 -15.69 -27.06 9.75
N GLU A 199 -15.58 -26.01 10.56
CA GLU A 199 -15.62 -26.08 12.03
C GLU A 199 -16.84 -25.31 12.56
N ASP A 200 -17.28 -25.57 13.79
CA ASP A 200 -18.33 -24.76 14.39
C ASP A 200 -17.81 -23.35 14.69
N VAL A 201 -18.40 -22.34 14.05
CA VAL A 201 -18.09 -20.93 14.32
C VAL A 201 -18.86 -20.48 15.55
N LYS A 202 -18.15 -20.22 16.65
CA LYS A 202 -18.76 -19.74 17.89
C LYS A 202 -19.03 -18.24 17.86
N ASP A 203 -18.08 -17.49 17.32
CA ASP A 203 -18.08 -16.04 17.12
C ASP A 203 -17.04 -15.69 16.05
N ILE A 204 -17.03 -14.44 15.58
CA ILE A 204 -16.11 -14.00 14.54
C ILE A 204 -14.66 -13.84 15.03
N TYR A 205 -14.40 -13.92 16.34
CA TYR A 205 -13.10 -13.68 16.95
C TYR A 205 -12.32 -14.97 17.24
N THR A 206 -13.02 -16.08 17.38
CA THR A 206 -12.46 -17.40 17.64
C THR A 206 -11.79 -17.92 16.36
N PRO A 207 -10.51 -18.34 16.42
CA PRO A 207 -9.84 -18.88 15.24
C PRO A 207 -10.52 -20.15 14.73
N VAL A 208 -10.78 -20.17 13.43
CA VAL A 208 -11.26 -21.34 12.68
C VAL A 208 -10.20 -21.79 11.69
N ARG A 209 -10.31 -23.00 11.16
CA ARG A 209 -9.35 -23.55 10.20
C ARG A 209 -9.66 -23.16 8.76
N TRP A 210 -8.61 -22.68 8.08
CA TRP A 210 -8.58 -22.35 6.67
C TRP A 210 -7.48 -23.13 5.98
N LYS A 211 -7.58 -23.28 4.67
CA LYS A 211 -6.53 -23.79 3.81
C LYS A 211 -6.36 -22.84 2.63
N CYS A 212 -5.14 -22.39 2.34
CA CYS A 212 -4.92 -21.49 1.21
C CYS A 212 -4.78 -22.26 -0.11
N ALA A 213 -4.74 -21.52 -1.23
CA ALA A 213 -4.56 -22.07 -2.59
C ALA A 213 -3.25 -22.84 -2.83
N PHE A 214 -2.32 -22.78 -1.88
CA PHE A 214 -1.04 -23.49 -1.90
C PHE A 214 -1.03 -24.70 -0.96
N GLY A 215 -2.15 -25.01 -0.31
CA GLY A 215 -2.32 -26.18 0.54
C GLY A 215 -1.91 -25.99 2.00
N HIS A 216 -1.46 -24.81 2.41
CA HIS A 216 -1.14 -24.53 3.80
C HIS A 216 -2.42 -24.41 4.62
N GLU A 217 -2.49 -25.15 5.72
CA GLU A 217 -3.57 -25.05 6.70
C GLU A 217 -3.16 -24.14 7.85
N PHE A 218 -4.05 -23.25 8.27
CA PHE A 218 -3.78 -22.29 9.33
C PHE A 218 -5.06 -21.94 10.09
N LYS A 219 -4.87 -21.39 11.30
CA LYS A 219 -5.97 -20.88 12.13
C LYS A 219 -6.00 -19.36 12.06
N LEU A 220 -7.16 -18.81 11.76
CA LEU A 220 -7.40 -17.38 11.71
C LEU A 220 -8.88 -17.12 12.04
N SER A 221 -9.17 -16.05 12.77
CA SER A 221 -10.56 -15.68 13.07
C SER A 221 -11.26 -15.12 11.83
N VAL A 222 -12.59 -15.22 11.77
CA VAL A 222 -13.38 -14.64 10.67
C VAL A 222 -13.14 -13.13 10.57
N ASN A 223 -13.08 -12.44 11.71
CA ASN A 223 -12.74 -11.02 11.77
C ASN A 223 -11.34 -10.74 11.19
N GLY A 224 -10.33 -11.55 11.54
CA GLY A 224 -8.97 -11.38 10.99
C GLY A 224 -8.90 -11.63 9.48
N ALA A 225 -9.62 -12.66 9.00
CA ALA A 225 -9.60 -13.08 7.61
C ALA A 225 -10.37 -12.13 6.68
N LEU A 226 -11.60 -11.79 7.06
CA LEU A 226 -12.54 -11.07 6.19
C LEU A 226 -12.52 -9.57 6.41
N HIS A 227 -12.39 -9.12 7.66
CA HIS A 227 -12.34 -7.68 7.98
C HIS A 227 -10.91 -7.14 8.00
N GLY A 228 -9.98 -7.87 8.63
CA GLY A 228 -8.57 -7.48 8.68
C GLY A 228 -7.79 -7.74 7.39
N GLY A 229 -8.36 -8.52 6.46
CA GLY A 229 -7.70 -8.88 5.21
C GLY A 229 -6.48 -9.80 5.35
N HIS A 230 -6.27 -10.38 6.54
CA HIS A 230 -5.20 -11.36 6.74
C HIS A 230 -5.54 -12.68 6.05
N TRP A 231 -4.51 -13.43 5.67
CA TRP A 231 -4.70 -14.74 5.05
C TRP A 231 -3.63 -15.72 5.49
N CYS A 232 -2.94 -16.36 4.55
CA CYS A 232 -2.00 -17.42 4.83
C CYS A 232 -0.65 -16.89 5.36
N PRO A 233 -0.27 -17.17 6.62
CA PRO A 233 1.01 -16.72 7.17
C PRO A 233 2.20 -17.40 6.48
N GLU A 234 2.07 -18.67 6.11
CA GLU A 234 3.12 -19.42 5.41
C GLU A 234 3.45 -18.82 4.03
N CYS A 235 2.43 -18.38 3.30
CA CYS A 235 2.65 -17.71 2.02
C CYS A 235 3.41 -16.38 2.17
N MET A 236 3.19 -15.66 3.27
CA MET A 236 3.81 -14.36 3.55
C MET A 236 5.11 -14.50 4.36
N LYS A 237 5.59 -15.72 4.61
CA LYS A 237 6.66 -15.96 5.58
C LYS A 237 8.03 -15.47 5.09
N ASN A 238 8.38 -15.76 3.84
CA ASN A 238 9.77 -15.71 3.38
C ASN A 238 9.99 -14.85 2.13
N SER A 239 8.95 -14.47 1.40
CA SER A 239 9.09 -13.77 0.13
C SER A 239 7.88 -12.90 -0.21
N TRP A 240 8.11 -11.93 -1.08
CA TRP A 240 7.07 -11.20 -1.79
C TRP A 240 6.79 -11.90 -3.12
N ALA A 241 5.70 -12.66 -3.17
CA ALA A 241 5.28 -13.46 -4.33
C ALA A 241 3.89 -13.05 -4.83
N TYR A 242 3.62 -11.74 -4.89
CA TYR A 242 2.29 -11.19 -5.22
C TYR A 242 1.70 -11.70 -6.56
N PRO A 243 2.46 -11.80 -7.67
CA PRO A 243 1.91 -12.32 -8.92
C PRO A 243 1.35 -13.75 -8.77
N LYS A 244 2.09 -14.59 -8.02
CA LYS A 244 1.70 -15.97 -7.73
C LYS A 244 0.38 -16.03 -6.93
N PHE A 245 0.17 -15.09 -6.01
CA PHE A 245 -1.07 -15.01 -5.24
C PHE A 245 -2.23 -14.55 -6.11
N ALA A 246 -2.05 -13.50 -6.92
CA ALA A 246 -3.09 -13.00 -7.82
C ALA A 246 -3.61 -14.08 -8.77
N ARG A 247 -2.74 -14.96 -9.28
CA ARG A 247 -3.18 -16.05 -10.17
C ARG A 247 -4.06 -17.10 -9.50
N LYS A 248 -4.07 -17.17 -8.17
CA LYS A 248 -4.83 -18.18 -7.41
C LYS A 248 -5.90 -17.61 -6.48
N ASN A 249 -5.84 -16.31 -6.19
CA ASN A 249 -6.72 -15.63 -5.23
C ASN A 249 -7.52 -14.57 -5.99
N PRO A 250 -8.76 -14.88 -6.44
CA PRO A 250 -9.63 -13.94 -7.13
C PRO A 250 -9.82 -12.61 -6.38
N PHE A 251 -9.97 -12.67 -5.05
CA PHE A 251 -10.08 -11.46 -4.22
C PHE A 251 -8.87 -10.53 -4.43
N TYR A 252 -7.64 -11.07 -4.36
CA TYR A 252 -6.41 -10.31 -4.57
C TYR A 252 -6.20 -9.90 -6.04
N ALA A 253 -6.67 -10.71 -6.99
CA ALA A 253 -6.57 -10.42 -8.42
C ALA A 253 -7.30 -9.11 -8.80
N GLN A 254 -8.38 -8.76 -8.11
CA GLN A 254 -9.12 -7.50 -8.34
C GLN A 254 -8.25 -6.26 -8.22
N VAL A 255 -7.25 -6.27 -7.34
CA VAL A 255 -6.34 -5.12 -7.14
C VAL A 255 -5.04 -5.25 -7.94
N TRP A 256 -4.62 -6.49 -8.23
CA TRP A 256 -3.39 -6.79 -8.94
C TRP A 256 -3.53 -6.63 -10.46
N ASP A 257 -4.51 -7.30 -11.05
CA ASP A 257 -4.68 -7.43 -12.50
C ASP A 257 -4.92 -6.10 -13.25
N PRO A 258 -5.55 -5.07 -12.67
CA PRO A 258 -5.67 -3.77 -13.33
C PRO A 258 -4.34 -3.04 -13.55
N GLN A 259 -3.30 -3.39 -12.79
CA GLN A 259 -2.01 -2.72 -12.82
C GLN A 259 -0.89 -3.60 -13.38
N HIS A 260 -1.03 -4.92 -13.26
CA HIS A 260 0.04 -5.87 -13.51
C HIS A 260 -0.30 -6.85 -14.64
N SER A 261 0.73 -7.26 -15.37
CA SER A 261 0.59 -8.28 -16.42
C SER A 261 0.34 -9.67 -15.79
N PRO A 262 -0.57 -10.49 -16.36
CA PRO A 262 -0.75 -11.88 -15.94
C PRO A 262 0.50 -12.76 -16.10
N GLU A 263 1.47 -12.32 -16.91
CA GLU A 263 2.73 -13.00 -17.19
C GLU A 263 3.84 -12.71 -16.15
N GLU A 264 3.61 -11.78 -15.22
CA GLU A 264 4.54 -11.51 -14.11
C GLU A 264 4.68 -12.73 -13.19
N THR A 265 5.91 -13.07 -12.84
CA THR A 265 6.23 -14.30 -12.10
C THR A 265 7.29 -14.10 -11.00
N TYR A 266 7.61 -12.84 -10.68
CA TYR A 266 8.65 -12.55 -9.72
C TYR A 266 8.31 -13.05 -8.31
N GLU A 267 9.36 -13.43 -7.59
CA GLU A 267 9.32 -13.72 -6.16
C GLU A 267 10.59 -13.14 -5.55
N ILE A 268 10.43 -12.18 -4.63
CA ILE A 268 11.57 -11.49 -3.99
C ILE A 268 11.72 -12.05 -2.57
N PRO A 269 12.82 -12.77 -2.25
CA PRO A 269 13.07 -13.22 -0.89
C PRO A 269 13.17 -12.03 0.07
N MET A 270 12.46 -12.10 1.19
CA MET A 270 12.60 -11.13 2.26
C MET A 270 13.95 -11.35 2.95
N ARG A 271 14.66 -10.25 3.22
CA ARG A 271 15.91 -10.31 3.97
C ARG A 271 15.69 -10.78 5.42
N PHE A 272 14.52 -10.50 5.97
CA PHE A 272 14.13 -10.84 7.33
C PHE A 272 12.68 -11.30 7.35
N SER A 273 12.43 -12.47 7.93
CA SER A 273 11.07 -12.94 8.22
C SER A 273 10.69 -12.56 9.63
N ALA A 274 9.59 -11.81 9.79
CA ALA A 274 9.04 -11.52 11.12
C ALA A 274 8.64 -12.80 11.88
N TYR A 275 8.29 -13.87 11.15
CA TYR A 275 7.93 -15.16 11.73
C TYR A 275 9.16 -15.89 12.26
N GLU A 276 10.24 -15.94 11.49
CA GLU A 276 11.50 -16.56 11.95
C GLU A 276 12.09 -15.80 13.14
N ILE A 277 12.07 -14.46 13.09
CA ILE A 277 12.50 -13.62 14.21
C ILE A 277 11.66 -13.90 15.47
N ARG A 278 10.34 -14.04 15.32
CA ARG A 278 9.48 -14.40 16.46
C ARG A 278 9.85 -15.78 17.02
N GLU A 279 10.01 -16.79 16.16
CA GLU A 279 10.38 -18.15 16.57
C GLU A 279 11.75 -18.17 17.28
N GLU A 280 12.71 -17.38 16.82
CA GLU A 280 14.02 -17.21 17.46
C GLU A 280 13.88 -16.58 18.85
N ILE A 281 13.13 -15.49 18.98
CA ILE A 281 12.87 -14.81 20.25
C ILE A 281 12.12 -15.72 21.24
N GLU A 282 11.10 -16.45 20.78
CA GLU A 282 10.34 -17.40 21.61
C GLU A 282 11.28 -18.47 22.18
N LYS A 283 12.17 -19.01 21.34
CA LYS A 283 13.17 -19.99 21.76
C LYS A 283 14.18 -19.42 22.76
N GLU A 284 14.66 -18.21 22.55
CA GLU A 284 15.59 -17.53 23.48
C GLU A 284 14.93 -17.23 24.83
N LEU A 285 13.65 -16.88 24.83
CA LEU A 285 12.88 -16.58 26.03
C LEU A 285 12.27 -17.82 26.71
N GLY A 286 12.32 -18.99 26.06
CA GLY A 286 11.73 -20.23 26.56
C GLY A 286 10.20 -20.21 26.62
N LEU A 287 9.56 -19.51 25.66
CA LEU A 287 8.11 -19.40 25.51
C LEU A 287 7.52 -20.57 24.69
#